data_AF-K9TPH5-F1
#
_entry.id   AF-K9TPH5-F1
#
_cell.length_a   1.000
_cell.length_b   1.000
_cell.length_c   1.000
_cell.angle_alpha   90.00
_cell.angle_beta   90.00
_cell.angle_gamma   90.00
#
_symmetry.space_group_name_H-M   'P 1'
#
loop_
_entity.id
_entity.type
_entity.pdbx_description
1 polymer ?
#
loop_
_entity_poly.entity_id
_entity_poly.type
_entity_poly.pdbx_seq_one_letter_code
_entity_poly.pdbx_strand_id
1 'polypeptide(L)'
;MTIEPLKLQDTLEDLEIEDLFSNITADLVEYKAHEPFINRLFSHQAGTWLEIADLVQDLPDIKAQLQEINERYDGNFQVSWLEGPDGIDSTGYCLMVFLADTLQWTNVAIYNKARFFRN
;
A
#
# COMPACT_ATOMS: atom_id res chain seq x y z
N MET A 1 2.72 25.75 -25.69
CA MET A 1 2.99 24.55 -24.89
C MET A 1 4.01 23.72 -25.66
N THR A 2 5.27 23.85 -25.30
CA THR A 2 6.33 22.96 -25.75
C THR A 2 6.23 21.71 -24.88
N ILE A 3 5.96 20.56 -25.49
CA ILE A 3 6.04 19.27 -24.82
C ILE A 3 7.53 18.98 -24.71
N GLU A 4 8.10 19.05 -23.51
CA GLU A 4 9.46 18.58 -23.28
C GLU A 4 9.51 17.08 -23.60
N PRO A 5 10.57 16.60 -24.28
CA PRO A 5 10.71 15.17 -24.53
C PRO A 5 10.79 14.46 -23.18
N LEU A 6 9.79 13.60 -22.89
CA LEU A 6 9.85 12.69 -21.75
C LEU A 6 11.17 11.93 -21.81
N LYS A 7 11.94 11.99 -20.73
CA LYS A 7 13.12 11.16 -20.58
C LYS A 7 12.65 9.73 -20.39
N LEU A 8 12.80 8.92 -21.43
CA LEU A 8 12.36 7.53 -21.47
C LEU A 8 12.92 6.68 -20.32
N GLN A 9 14.08 7.06 -19.77
CA GLN A 9 14.73 6.36 -18.67
C GLN A 9 13.96 6.58 -17.34
N ASP A 10 13.63 7.83 -17.01
CA ASP A 10 12.84 8.19 -15.82
C ASP A 10 11.49 7.43 -15.83
N THR A 11 10.83 7.36 -16.99
CA THR A 11 9.56 6.61 -17.13
C THR A 11 9.68 5.09 -16.97
N LEU A 12 10.84 4.51 -17.26
CA LEU A 12 11.05 3.06 -17.06
C LEU A 12 11.34 2.74 -15.60
N GLU A 13 12.11 3.60 -14.92
CA GLU A 13 12.37 3.49 -13.49
C GLU A 13 11.08 3.64 -12.67
N ASP A 14 10.19 4.58 -13.05
CA ASP A 14 8.88 4.76 -12.43
C ASP A 14 8.02 3.48 -12.54
N LEU A 15 7.94 2.87 -13.73
CA LEU A 15 7.19 1.62 -13.95
C LEU A 15 7.74 0.45 -13.12
N GLU A 16 9.06 0.35 -12.98
CA GLU A 16 9.67 -0.67 -12.12
C GLU A 16 9.30 -0.48 -10.65
N ILE A 17 9.25 0.78 -10.17
CA ILE A 17 8.82 1.10 -8.80
C ILE A 17 7.34 0.72 -8.60
N GLU A 18 6.46 1.05 -9.56
CA GLU A 18 5.04 0.68 -9.53
C GLU A 18 4.84 -0.84 -9.45
N ASP A 19 5.58 -1.62 -10.25
CA ASP A 19 5.51 -3.08 -10.27
C ASP A 19 6.00 -3.69 -8.94
N LEU A 20 7.12 -3.20 -8.42
CA LEU A 20 7.66 -3.67 -7.14
C LEU A 20 6.71 -3.35 -5.99
N PHE A 21 6.17 -2.12 -5.96
CA PHE A 21 5.23 -1.72 -4.92
C PHE A 21 3.91 -2.47 -5.04
N SER A 22 3.44 -2.77 -6.25
CA SER A 22 2.29 -3.64 -6.50
C SER A 22 2.46 -5.00 -5.83
N ASN A 23 3.62 -5.64 -6.00
CA ASN A 23 3.92 -6.93 -5.38
C ASN A 23 3.93 -6.86 -3.86
N ILE A 24 4.60 -5.85 -3.28
CA ILE A 24 4.62 -5.63 -1.82
C ILE A 24 3.20 -5.49 -1.27
N THR A 25 2.37 -4.67 -1.93
CA THR A 25 1.01 -4.38 -1.45
C THR A 25 0.11 -5.62 -1.51
N ALA A 26 0.30 -6.48 -2.53
CA ALA A 26 -0.38 -7.77 -2.63
C ALA A 26 0.03 -8.72 -1.49
N ASP A 27 1.34 -8.85 -1.26
CA ASP A 27 1.88 -9.69 -0.18
C ASP A 27 1.35 -9.26 1.20
N LEU A 28 1.32 -7.95 1.47
CA LEU A 28 0.83 -7.38 2.72
C LEU A 28 -0.63 -7.75 3.04
N VAL A 29 -1.48 -7.91 2.03
CA VAL A 29 -2.91 -8.20 2.21
C VAL A 29 -3.24 -9.69 2.08
N GLU A 30 -2.41 -10.48 1.39
CA GLU A 30 -2.67 -11.89 1.10
C GLU A 30 -2.18 -12.82 2.23
N TYR A 31 -0.95 -12.61 2.71
CA TYR A 31 -0.31 -13.60 3.58
C TYR A 31 -0.64 -13.42 5.05
N LYS A 32 -1.00 -14.52 5.71
CA LYS A 32 -1.26 -14.56 7.16
C LYS A 32 -0.04 -14.09 7.98
N ALA A 33 1.16 -14.35 7.50
CA ALA A 33 2.39 -13.89 8.15
C ALA A 33 2.45 -12.36 8.30
N HIS A 34 1.70 -11.62 7.47
CA HIS A 34 1.63 -10.16 7.48
C HIS A 34 0.43 -9.61 8.28
N GLU A 35 -0.28 -10.46 9.05
CA GLU A 35 -1.29 -10.01 10.02
C GLU A 35 -0.83 -8.85 10.92
N PRO A 36 0.44 -8.77 11.40
CA PRO A 36 0.90 -7.61 12.17
C PRO A 36 0.70 -6.25 11.46
N PHE A 37 0.89 -6.19 10.13
CA PHE A 37 0.63 -4.98 9.35
C PHE A 37 -0.86 -4.62 9.37
N ILE A 38 -1.74 -5.60 9.11
CA ILE A 38 -3.21 -5.41 9.11
C ILE A 38 -3.70 -4.95 10.49
N ASN A 39 -3.19 -5.58 11.55
CA ASN A 39 -3.55 -5.27 12.93
C ASN A 39 -3.19 -3.82 13.29
N ARG A 40 -2.00 -3.37 12.89
CA ARG A 40 -1.54 -1.99 13.11
C ARG A 40 -2.38 -1.03 12.28
N LEU A 41 -2.57 -1.28 11.00
CA LEU A 41 -3.39 -0.44 10.11
C LEU A 41 -4.80 -0.23 10.68
N PHE A 42 -5.46 -1.28 11.15
CA PHE A 42 -6.81 -1.19 11.73
C PHE A 42 -6.87 -0.68 13.16
N SER A 43 -5.73 -0.49 13.83
CA SER A 43 -5.68 0.22 15.11
C SER A 43 -5.80 1.74 14.95
N HIS A 44 -5.64 2.24 13.72
CA HIS A 44 -5.86 3.64 13.36
C HIS A 44 -7.25 3.87 12.76
N GLN A 45 -7.75 5.10 12.90
CA GLN A 45 -9.03 5.53 12.35
C GLN A 45 -9.06 5.43 10.82
N ALA A 46 -10.19 5.00 10.25
CA ALA A 46 -10.44 5.00 8.82
C ALA A 46 -10.14 6.38 8.20
N GLY A 47 -9.58 6.39 7.00
CA GLY A 47 -9.22 7.60 6.27
C GLY A 47 -7.90 8.25 6.70
N THR A 48 -7.24 7.73 7.75
CA THR A 48 -5.90 8.20 8.14
C THR A 48 -4.85 7.64 7.18
N TRP A 49 -4.03 8.52 6.59
CA TRP A 49 -2.85 8.11 5.83
C TRP A 49 -1.69 7.83 6.78
N LEU A 50 -1.07 6.67 6.61
CA LEU A 50 0.02 6.17 7.43
C LEU A 50 1.20 5.76 6.54
N GLU A 51 2.41 6.00 7.01
CA GLU A 51 3.61 5.50 6.35
C GLU A 51 3.68 3.97 6.49
N ILE A 52 3.83 3.27 5.36
CA ILE A 52 3.91 1.80 5.36
C ILE A 52 5.12 1.33 6.16
N ALA A 53 6.24 2.06 6.08
CA ALA A 53 7.45 1.78 6.84
C ALA A 53 7.17 1.64 8.35
N ASP A 54 6.29 2.46 8.92
CA ASP A 54 5.94 2.41 10.34
C ASP A 54 5.08 1.19 10.69
N LEU A 55 4.29 0.69 9.73
CA LEU A 55 3.41 -0.45 9.92
C LEU A 55 4.12 -1.79 9.79
N VAL A 56 5.24 -1.87 9.06
CA VAL A 56 5.94 -3.13 8.75
C VAL A 56 7.15 -3.43 9.62
N GLN A 57 7.32 -2.76 10.77
CA GLN A 57 8.51 -2.92 11.63
C GLN A 57 8.79 -4.37 12.07
N ASP A 58 7.78 -5.24 12.13
CA ASP A 58 7.92 -6.65 12.54
C ASP A 58 7.98 -7.60 11.33
N LEU A 59 8.03 -7.07 10.10
CA LEU A 59 8.03 -7.81 8.85
C LEU A 59 9.37 -7.57 8.11
N PRO A 60 10.44 -8.29 8.48
CA PRO A 60 11.80 -7.99 7.99
C PRO A 60 11.93 -8.11 6.47
N ASP A 61 11.25 -9.09 5.85
CA ASP A 61 11.30 -9.31 4.41
C ASP A 61 10.67 -8.13 3.65
N ILE A 62 9.50 -7.66 4.07
CA ILE A 62 8.83 -6.49 3.49
C ILE A 62 9.65 -5.22 3.73
N LYS A 63 10.22 -5.07 4.93
CA LYS A 63 11.09 -3.92 5.25
C LYS A 63 12.31 -3.86 4.34
N ALA A 64 12.93 -5.00 4.04
CA ALA A 64 14.05 -5.07 3.12
C ALA A 64 13.64 -4.69 1.69
N GLN A 65 12.50 -5.20 1.20
CA GLN A 65 11.97 -4.84 -0.12
C GLN A 65 11.66 -3.34 -0.24
N LEU A 66 11.03 -2.73 0.78
CA LEU A 66 10.78 -1.28 0.78
C LEU A 66 12.07 -0.47 0.81
N GLN A 67 13.09 -0.93 1.54
CA GLN A 67 14.39 -0.27 1.58
C GLN A 67 15.06 -0.28 0.19
N GLU A 68 15.01 -1.40 -0.53
CA GLU A 68 15.55 -1.52 -1.89
C GLU A 68 14.87 -0.57 -2.88
N ILE A 69 13.55 -0.34 -2.73
CA ILE A 69 12.83 0.61 -3.57
C ILE A 69 13.18 2.06 -3.18
N ASN A 70 13.30 2.36 -1.89
CA ASN A 70 13.65 3.70 -1.39
C ASN A 70 15.05 4.16 -1.80
N GLU A 71 15.95 3.26 -2.20
CA GLU A 71 17.26 3.63 -2.78
C GLU A 71 17.13 4.30 -4.16
N ARG A 72 15.99 4.10 -4.84
CA ARG A 72 15.69 4.59 -6.19
C ARG A 72 14.51 5.56 -6.23
N TYR A 73 13.72 5.61 -5.16
CA TYR A 73 12.50 6.39 -5.06
C TYR A 73 12.63 7.49 -4.00
N ASP A 74 12.53 8.76 -4.41
CA ASP A 74 12.58 9.94 -3.53
C ASP A 74 11.17 10.39 -3.11
N GLY A 75 10.41 9.46 -2.54
CA GLY A 75 9.04 9.72 -2.08
C GLY A 75 8.63 8.80 -0.93
N ASN A 76 7.37 8.90 -0.54
CA ASN A 76 6.80 8.10 0.54
C ASN A 76 5.82 7.06 0.00
N PHE A 77 5.76 5.94 0.71
CA PHE A 77 4.77 4.88 0.50
C PHE A 77 3.78 4.89 1.64
N GLN A 78 2.55 5.30 1.32
CA GLN A 78 1.49 5.49 2.29
C GLN A 78 0.36 4.50 2.08
N VAL A 79 -0.38 4.23 3.14
CA VAL A 79 -1.62 3.46 3.09
C VAL A 79 -2.70 4.13 3.92
N SER A 80 -3.92 4.07 3.42
CA SER A 80 -5.13 4.41 4.16
C SER A 80 -6.17 3.33 3.96
N TRP A 81 -7.08 3.18 4.91
CA TRP A 81 -8.22 2.28 4.76
C TRP A 81 -9.53 3.04 4.92
N LEU A 82 -10.52 2.67 4.13
CA LEU A 82 -11.85 3.29 4.12
C LEU A 82 -12.89 2.23 4.46
N GLU A 83 -13.92 2.63 5.19
CA GLU A 83 -15.10 1.79 5.35
C GLU A 83 -15.69 1.46 3.98
N GLY A 84 -16.19 0.24 3.81
CA GLY A 84 -16.92 -0.14 2.60
C GLY A 84 -18.16 0.75 2.43
N PRO A 85 -18.60 1.03 1.20
CA PRO A 85 -19.79 1.83 0.97
C PRO A 85 -21.04 1.19 1.58
N ASP A 86 -21.90 2.02 2.18
CA ASP A 86 -23.18 1.59 2.74
C ASP A 86 -24.06 0.92 1.66
N GLY A 87 -24.69 -0.21 2.01
CA GLY A 87 -25.68 -0.87 1.15
C GLY A 87 -25.17 -2.00 0.25
N ILE A 88 -23.87 -2.32 0.30
CA ILE A 88 -23.39 -3.62 -0.16
C ILE A 88 -23.59 -4.59 1.02
N ASP A 89 -24.13 -5.80 0.78
CA ASP A 89 -24.21 -6.92 1.73
C ASP A 89 -22.82 -7.37 2.28
N SER A 90 -21.77 -6.60 2.02
CA SER A 90 -20.37 -6.79 2.40
C SER A 90 -20.11 -6.39 3.85
N THR A 91 -20.91 -6.90 4.78
CA THR A 91 -20.67 -6.77 6.22
C THR A 91 -19.22 -7.16 6.53
N GLY A 92 -18.41 -6.16 6.91
CA GLY A 92 -17.01 -6.36 7.28
C GLY A 92 -15.99 -6.25 6.14
N TYR A 93 -16.31 -5.74 4.95
CA TYR A 93 -15.29 -5.36 3.97
C TYR A 93 -14.86 -3.89 4.08
N CYS A 94 -13.64 -3.59 3.67
CA CYS A 94 -13.06 -2.25 3.59
C CYS A 94 -12.22 -2.10 2.33
N LEU A 95 -11.95 -0.86 1.95
CA LEU A 95 -10.98 -0.53 0.91
C LEU A 95 -9.65 -0.19 1.58
N MET A 96 -8.55 -0.69 1.02
CA MET A 96 -7.20 -0.25 1.34
C MET A 96 -6.64 0.46 0.11
N VAL A 97 -6.15 1.68 0.31
CA VAL A 97 -5.56 2.50 -0.75
C VAL A 97 -4.10 2.69 -0.40
N PHE A 98 -3.23 2.18 -1.27
CA PHE A 98 -1.79 2.34 -1.20
C PHE A 98 -1.38 3.44 -2.16
N LEU A 99 -0.46 4.31 -1.76
CA LEU A 99 -0.04 5.49 -2.50
C LEU A 99 1.49 5.57 -2.54
N ALA A 100 2.05 5.70 -3.74
CA ALA A 100 3.39 6.20 -3.98
C ALA A 100 3.27 7.69 -4.32
N ASP A 101 3.52 8.57 -3.35
CA ASP A 101 3.13 9.98 -3.40
C ASP A 101 3.70 10.77 -4.60
N THR A 102 4.97 10.59 -4.91
CA THR A 102 5.72 11.35 -5.90
C THR A 102 5.43 10.85 -7.32
N LEU A 103 5.10 9.57 -7.46
CA LEU A 103 4.57 9.01 -8.71
C LEU A 103 3.08 9.31 -8.92
N GLN A 104 2.38 9.77 -7.88
CA GLN A 104 0.93 9.88 -7.84
C GLN A 104 0.22 8.56 -8.22
N TRP A 105 0.90 7.44 -7.98
CA TRP A 105 0.42 6.13 -8.32
C TRP A 105 -0.28 5.48 -7.12
N THR A 106 -1.37 4.77 -7.39
CA THR A 106 -2.15 4.10 -6.34
C THR A 106 -2.44 2.65 -6.66
N ASN A 107 -2.38 1.79 -5.64
CA ASN A 107 -2.97 0.46 -5.67
C ASN A 107 -4.18 0.40 -4.73
N VAL A 108 -5.21 -0.35 -5.10
CA VAL A 108 -6.41 -0.49 -4.27
C VAL A 108 -6.73 -1.96 -4.07
N ALA A 109 -6.92 -2.34 -2.81
CA ALA A 109 -7.35 -3.67 -2.43
C ALA A 109 -8.69 -3.63 -1.69
N ILE A 110 -9.51 -4.67 -1.89
CA ILE A 110 -10.71 -4.92 -1.08
C ILE A 110 -10.35 -5.96 -0.02
N TYR A 111 -10.48 -5.62 1.26
CA TYR A 111 -10.10 -6.49 2.37
C TYR A 111 -11.28 -6.81 3.28
N ASN A 112 -11.42 -8.08 3.69
CA ASN A 112 -12.45 -8.52 4.63
C ASN A 112 -11.98 -8.39 6.09
N LYS A 113 -12.35 -7.30 6.76
CA LYS A 113 -12.16 -7.06 8.20
C LYS A 113 -12.83 -8.11 9.09
N ALA A 114 -13.89 -8.79 8.65
CA ALA A 114 -14.46 -9.87 9.45
C ALA A 114 -13.52 -11.08 9.58
N ARG A 115 -12.51 -11.23 8.71
CA ARG A 115 -11.41 -12.17 8.96
C ARG A 115 -10.54 -11.76 10.16
N PHE A 116 -10.41 -10.46 10.41
CA PHE A 116 -9.64 -9.92 11.53
C PHE A 116 -10.37 -10.11 12.88
N PHE A 117 -11.68 -9.89 12.95
CA PHE A 117 -12.44 -9.97 14.21
C PHE A 117 -12.92 -11.40 14.61
N ARG A 118 -12.49 -12.45 13.91
CA ARG A 118 -12.93 -13.84 14.16
C ARG A 118 -12.02 -14.67 15.09
N ASN A 119 -11.10 -14.02 15.81
CA ASN A 119 -10.24 -14.66 16.82
C ASN A 119 -10.80 -14.49 18.23
#